data_AF-A0A350IXZ8-F1
#
_entry.id   AF-A0A350IXZ8-F1
#
_cell.length_a   1.000
_cell.length_b   1.000
_cell.length_c   1.000
_cell.angle_alpha   90.00
_cell.angle_beta   90.00
_cell.angle_gamma   90.00
#
_symmetry.space_group_name_H-M   'P 1'
#
loop_
_entity.id
_entity.type
_entity.pdbx_description
1 polymer ?
#
loop_
_entity_poly.entity_id
_entity_poly.type
_entity_poly.pdbx_seq_one_letter_code
_entity_poly.pdbx_strand_id
1 'polypeptide(L)'
;DTNFLEASLALKEGEVSEWVRSDSFGYFKIMVTASTPETLEANNPSSDPYVSLVQNYDTTLENTAIWEKASELGIDFSGNEEVEAAVKKYFNITEDGE
;
A
#
# COMPACT_ATOMS: atom_id res chain seq x y z
N ASP A 1 -10.11 -16.36 7.61
CA ASP A 1 -9.80 -17.78 7.83
C ASP A 1 -8.32 -17.96 7.52
N THR A 2 -7.50 -18.25 8.53
CA THR A 2 -6.04 -18.24 8.40
C THR A 2 -5.56 -19.32 7.42
N ASN A 3 -6.17 -20.50 7.42
CA ASN A 3 -5.81 -21.60 6.52
C ASN A 3 -6.04 -21.24 5.05
N PHE A 4 -7.12 -20.51 4.76
CA PHE A 4 -7.39 -20.01 3.41
C PHE A 4 -6.29 -19.05 2.93
N LEU A 5 -5.91 -18.09 3.78
CA LEU A 5 -4.90 -17.10 3.44
C LEU A 5 -3.52 -17.76 3.24
N GLU A 6 -3.11 -18.62 4.17
CA GLU A 6 -1.83 -19.32 4.09
C GLU A 6 -1.74 -20.19 2.83
N ALA A 7 -2.80 -20.95 2.52
CA ALA A 7 -2.85 -21.76 1.30
C ALA A 7 -2.83 -20.90 0.03
N SER A 8 -3.47 -19.73 0.03
CA SER A 8 -3.46 -18.80 -1.11
C SER A 8 -2.06 -18.23 -1.36
N LEU A 9 -1.32 -17.90 -0.29
CA LEU A 9 0.03 -17.31 -0.38
C LEU A 9 1.11 -18.33 -0.76
N ALA A 10 0.87 -19.62 -0.52
CA ALA A 10 1.82 -20.69 -0.84
C ALA A 10 1.79 -21.12 -2.31
N LEU A 11 0.72 -20.80 -3.04
CA LEU A 11 0.51 -21.21 -4.43
C LEU A 11 1.22 -20.27 -5.41
N LYS A 12 1.69 -20.84 -6.51
CA LYS A 12 2.16 -20.06 -7.66
C LYS A 12 0.99 -19.64 -8.54
N GLU A 13 1.21 -18.62 -9.36
CA GLU A 13 0.26 -18.23 -10.39
C GLU A 13 -0.12 -19.40 -11.31
N GLY A 14 -1.42 -19.55 -11.57
CA GLY A 14 -2.02 -20.65 -12.32
C GLY A 14 -2.15 -21.96 -11.55
N GLU A 15 -1.59 -22.06 -10.34
CA GLU A 15 -1.65 -23.26 -9.52
C GLU A 15 -2.98 -23.37 -8.79
N VAL A 16 -3.47 -24.61 -8.66
CA VAL A 16 -4.71 -24.92 -7.93
C VAL A 16 -4.37 -25.68 -6.67
N SER A 17 -4.90 -25.24 -5.55
CA SER A 17 -4.70 -25.87 -4.25
C SER A 17 -5.33 -27.26 -4.16
N GLU A 18 -4.82 -28.06 -3.23
CA GLU A 18 -5.59 -29.12 -2.61
C GLU A 18 -6.80 -28.54 -1.85
N TRP A 19 -7.74 -29.39 -1.44
CA TRP A 19 -8.91 -28.93 -0.69
C TRP A 19 -8.50 -28.34 0.67
N VAL A 20 -8.74 -27.03 0.84
CA VAL A 20 -8.43 -26.30 2.06
C VAL A 20 -9.66 -26.26 2.96
N ARG A 21 -9.55 -26.82 4.17
CA ARG A 21 -10.66 -26.79 5.13
C ARG A 21 -10.69 -25.46 5.89
N SER A 22 -11.86 -24.87 5.91
CA SER A 22 -12.25 -23.71 6.72
C SER A 22 -13.25 -24.15 7.78
N ASP A 23 -13.00 -23.77 9.03
CA ASP A 23 -13.90 -24.09 10.14
C ASP A 23 -15.21 -23.30 10.08
N SER A 24 -15.21 -22.17 9.38
CA SER A 24 -16.38 -21.30 9.23
C SER A 24 -17.16 -21.54 7.95
N PHE A 25 -16.52 -22.04 6.89
CA PHE A 25 -17.08 -22.02 5.53
C PHE A 25 -16.94 -23.34 4.75
N GLY A 26 -16.44 -24.41 5.37
CA GLY A 26 -16.37 -25.73 4.75
C GLY A 26 -15.06 -25.97 4.02
N TYR A 27 -15.10 -26.20 2.71
CA TYR A 27 -13.88 -26.51 1.92
C TYR A 27 -13.75 -25.57 0.74
N PHE A 28 -12.52 -25.09 0.54
CA PHE A 28 -12.14 -24.22 -0.58
C PHE A 28 -11.21 -24.96 -1.53
N LYS A 29 -11.33 -24.61 -2.81
CA LYS A 29 -10.34 -24.92 -3.84
C LYS A 29 -9.90 -23.60 -4.44
N ILE A 30 -8.61 -23.29 -4.32
CA ILE A 30 -8.07 -21.96 -4.55
C ILE A 30 -7.23 -21.99 -5.81
N MET A 31 -7.37 -20.99 -6.69
CA MET A 31 -6.50 -20.79 -7.84
C MET A 31 -5.96 -19.36 -7.80
N VAL A 32 -4.65 -19.21 -7.88
CA VAL A 32 -4.02 -17.89 -7.93
C VAL A 32 -3.95 -17.42 -9.37
N THR A 33 -4.67 -16.36 -9.72
CA THR A 33 -4.71 -15.82 -11.10
C THR A 33 -3.69 -14.73 -11.35
N ALA A 34 -3.08 -14.18 -10.30
CA ALA A 34 -1.96 -13.23 -10.36
C ALA A 34 -1.15 -13.31 -9.07
N SER A 35 0.17 -13.45 -9.21
CA SER A 35 1.11 -13.36 -8.06
C SER A 35 2.35 -12.53 -8.36
N THR A 36 2.50 -12.04 -9.59
CA THR A 36 3.61 -11.16 -10.00
C THR A 36 3.15 -9.71 -10.14
N PRO A 37 4.05 -8.72 -10.01
CA PRO A 37 3.68 -7.31 -10.18
C PRO A 37 2.90 -7.03 -11.47
N GLU A 38 3.43 -7.50 -12.61
CA GLU A 38 2.81 -7.34 -13.92
C GLU A 38 1.36 -7.87 -13.96
N THR A 39 1.13 -9.06 -13.41
CA THR A 39 -0.18 -9.71 -13.42
C THR A 39 -1.17 -9.12 -12.42
N LEU A 40 -0.66 -8.56 -11.31
CA LEU A 40 -1.45 -7.87 -10.30
C LEU A 40 -1.93 -6.50 -10.81
N GLU A 41 -1.06 -5.76 -11.50
CA GLU A 41 -1.39 -4.51 -12.18
C GLU A 41 -2.41 -4.75 -13.29
N ALA A 42 -2.21 -5.78 -14.13
CA ALA A 42 -3.13 -6.13 -15.21
C ALA A 42 -4.53 -6.54 -14.70
N ASN A 43 -4.61 -7.15 -13.51
CA ASN A 43 -5.89 -7.52 -12.88
C ASN A 43 -6.61 -6.35 -12.19
N ASN A 44 -5.93 -5.22 -11.94
CA ASN A 44 -6.51 -4.01 -11.34
C ASN A 44 -6.28 -2.77 -12.21
N PRO A 45 -6.84 -2.72 -13.43
CA PRO A 45 -6.59 -1.62 -14.38
C PRO A 45 -7.18 -0.27 -13.94
N SER A 46 -8.09 -0.27 -12.95
CA SER A 46 -8.84 0.92 -12.51
C SER A 46 -8.26 1.57 -11.25
N SER A 47 -7.32 0.93 -10.57
CA SER A 47 -6.72 1.41 -9.32
C SER A 47 -5.36 0.78 -9.16
N ASP A 48 -4.32 1.60 -9.02
CA ASP A 48 -2.97 1.12 -8.74
C ASP A 48 -3.00 0.27 -7.44
N PRO A 49 -2.73 -1.05 -7.53
CA PRO A 49 -2.85 -1.95 -6.39
C PRO A 49 -1.87 -1.58 -5.27
N TYR A 50 -0.82 -0.83 -5.58
CA TYR A 50 0.20 -0.38 -4.64
C TYR A 50 -0.18 0.92 -3.93
N VAL A 51 -0.98 1.79 -4.54
CA VAL A 51 -1.40 3.06 -3.91
C VAL A 51 -2.14 2.81 -2.61
N SER A 52 -3.12 1.89 -2.60
CA SER A 52 -3.84 1.57 -1.36
C SER A 52 -2.95 0.86 -0.32
N LEU A 53 -1.96 0.09 -0.77
CA LEU A 53 -1.03 -0.65 0.08
C LEU A 53 -0.04 0.32 0.76
N VAL A 54 0.53 1.24 -0.01
CA VAL A 54 1.40 2.31 0.47
C VAL A 54 0.64 3.22 1.42
N GLN A 55 -0.53 3.73 1.02
CA GLN A 55 -1.32 4.66 1.84
C GLN A 55 -1.82 4.07 3.16
N ASN A 56 -2.20 2.78 3.18
CA ASN A 56 -2.75 2.15 4.40
C ASN A 56 -1.67 1.56 5.32
N TYR A 57 -0.48 1.22 4.82
CA TYR A 57 0.57 0.58 5.60
C TYR A 57 1.70 1.53 6.00
N ASP A 58 1.97 2.55 5.18
CA ASP A 58 2.89 3.63 5.48
C ASP A 58 2.21 4.99 5.28
N THR A 59 1.57 5.46 6.35
CA THR A 59 0.84 6.73 6.39
C THR A 59 1.76 7.95 6.29
N THR A 60 3.09 7.78 6.27
CA THR A 60 4.04 8.90 6.18
C THR A 60 4.33 9.31 4.74
N LEU A 61 4.26 8.36 3.80
CA LEU A 61 4.59 8.59 2.39
C LEU A 61 3.64 9.58 1.71
N GLU A 62 2.34 9.56 2.03
CA GLU A 62 1.37 10.51 1.47
C GLU A 62 1.70 11.95 1.88
N ASN A 63 1.99 12.16 3.17
CA ASN A 63 2.31 13.49 3.68
C ASN A 63 3.62 14.03 3.11
N THR A 64 4.64 13.19 2.99
CA THR A 64 5.91 13.52 2.33
C THR A 64 5.69 13.92 0.87
N ALA A 65 4.92 13.13 0.12
CA ALA A 65 4.62 13.44 -1.28
C ALA A 65 3.86 14.77 -1.45
N ILE A 66 2.92 15.07 -0.54
CA ILE A 66 2.20 16.35 -0.53
C ILE A 66 3.18 17.52 -0.26
N TRP A 67 4.08 17.36 0.72
CA TRP A 67 5.07 18.36 1.08
C TRP A 67 6.07 18.65 -0.05
N GLU A 68 6.59 17.60 -0.68
CA GLU A 68 7.47 17.70 -1.85
C GLU A 68 6.75 18.43 -2.99
N LYS A 69 5.49 18.05 -3.28
CA LYS A 69 4.72 18.69 -4.35
C LYS A 69 4.42 20.16 -4.08
N ALA A 70 4.11 20.52 -2.84
CA ALA A 70 3.92 21.91 -2.43
C ALA A 70 5.20 22.72 -2.64
N SER A 71 6.35 22.15 -2.28
CA SER A 71 7.66 22.76 -2.48
C SER A 71 7.99 22.95 -3.97
N GLU A 72 7.71 21.95 -4.82
CA GLU A 72 7.86 22.06 -6.28
C GLU A 72 6.99 23.17 -6.90
N LEU A 73 5.78 23.36 -6.37
CA LEU A 73 4.84 24.39 -6.83
C LEU A 73 5.21 25.80 -6.33
N GLY A 74 6.29 25.94 -5.56
CA GLY A 74 6.73 27.21 -5.00
C GLY A 74 5.84 27.72 -3.87
N ILE A 75 5.12 26.82 -3.18
CA ILE A 75 4.43 27.16 -1.94
C ILE A 75 5.50 27.40 -0.89
N ASP A 76 5.65 28.65 -0.45
CA ASP A 76 6.54 29.03 0.63
C ASP A 76 5.75 29.61 1.81
N PHE A 77 6.37 29.58 2.99
CA PHE A 77 5.82 30.22 4.20
C PHE A 77 6.29 31.67 4.36
N SER A 78 6.93 32.25 3.33
CA SER A 78 7.42 33.63 3.29
C SER A 78 8.24 34.05 4.53
N GLY A 79 9.06 33.13 5.04
CA GLY A 79 9.89 33.34 6.24
C GLY A 79 9.16 33.16 7.58
N ASN A 80 7.93 32.66 7.59
CA ASN A 80 7.20 32.33 8.81
C ASN A 80 7.57 30.94 9.34
N GLU A 81 8.70 30.89 10.05
CA GLU A 81 9.28 29.65 10.59
C GLU A 81 8.35 28.91 11.57
N GLU A 82 7.53 29.63 12.33
CA GLU A 82 6.56 29.03 13.26
C GLU A 82 5.46 28.27 12.53
N VAL A 83 4.94 28.85 11.45
CA VAL A 83 3.91 28.21 10.62
C VAL A 83 4.51 27.02 9.86
N GLU A 84 5.70 27.17 9.30
CA GLU A 84 6.40 26.08 8.61
C GLU A 84 6.62 24.88 9.55
N ALA A 85 7.13 25.12 10.77
CA ALA A 85 7.36 24.07 11.75
C ALA A 85 6.05 23.39 12.21
N ALA A 86 4.98 24.16 12.39
CA ALA A 86 3.66 23.62 12.75
C ALA A 86 3.10 22.72 11.64
N VAL A 87 3.29 23.09 10.37
CA VAL A 87 2.82 22.33 9.21
C VAL A 87 3.67 21.06 9.00
N LYS A 88 5.00 21.15 9.08
CA LYS A 88 5.89 19.97 9.06
C LYS A 88 5.50 18.95 10.13
N LYS A 89 5.24 19.43 11.36
CA LYS A 89 4.79 18.58 12.48
C LYS A 89 3.42 17.94 12.22
N TYR A 90 2.48 18.69 11.65
CA TYR A 90 1.15 18.16 11.30
C TYR A 90 1.23 17.04 10.26
N PHE A 91 2.10 17.22 9.26
CA PHE A 91 2.36 16.22 8.22
C PHE A 91 3.32 15.10 8.67
N ASN A 92 3.86 15.17 9.89
CA ASN A 92 4.86 14.22 10.39
C ASN A 92 6.06 14.09 9.43
N ILE A 93 6.45 15.19 8.79
CA ILE A 93 7.66 15.29 7.98
C ILE A 93 8.83 15.29 8.97
N THR A 94 9.57 14.18 9.05
CA THR A 94 10.88 14.17 9.70
C THR A 94 11.91 14.63 8.67
N GLU A 95 12.77 15.57 9.05
CA GLU A 95 13.98 15.88 8.28
C GLU A 95 15.00 14.75 8.52
N ASP A 96 14.66 13.52 8.18
CA ASP A 96 15.59 12.39 8.23
C ASP A 96 16.20 12.19 6.85
N GLY A 97 17.24 12.99 6.61
CA GLY A 97 18.19 12.83 5.52
C GLY A 97 19.62 12.80 6.07
N GLU A 98 19.96 11.79 6.88
CA GLU A 98 21.32 11.23 7.02
C GLU A 98 21.27 9.71 7.24
#